data_AF-B0XIC8-F1
#
_entry.id   AF-B0XIC8-F1
#
_cell.length_a   1.000
_cell.length_b   1.000
_cell.length_c   1.000
_cell.angle_alpha   90.00
_cell.angle_beta   90.00
_cell.angle_gamma   90.00
#
_symmetry.space_group_name_H-M   'P 1'
#
loop_
_entity.id
_entity.type
_entity.pdbx_description
1 polymer ?
#
loop_
_entity_poly.entity_id
_entity_poly.type
_entity_poly.pdbx_seq_one_letter_code
_entity_poly.pdbx_strand_id
1 'polypeptide(L)'
;MDSGLWTLELWNSGTLELWNSGTLELWNSGTLELWNSGTLELWNSGTLELWNSGTLELWNSGTLELWNSGTLELWNSGTLELWNSGTLELWNSGTLELWNSGTLELWNSGTLELWNSGTLELRSPTSKLQTPEFRTPKSEGRS
;
A
#
# COMPACT_ATOMS: atom_id res chain seq x y z
N MET A 1 10.83 20.98 -17.36
CA MET A 1 9.37 21.12 -17.43
C MET A 1 8.93 21.37 -16.00
N ASP A 2 8.43 22.56 -15.71
CA ASP A 2 8.04 22.95 -14.35
C ASP A 2 7.09 21.91 -13.78
N SER A 3 7.55 21.18 -12.77
CA SER A 3 6.72 20.36 -11.89
C SER A 3 5.90 21.33 -11.03
N GLY A 4 4.93 22.00 -11.66
CA GLY A 4 4.03 22.92 -11.02
C GLY A 4 3.34 22.20 -9.88
N LEU A 5 3.50 22.75 -8.67
CA LEU A 5 2.83 22.43 -7.43
C LEU A 5 1.33 22.72 -7.59
N TRP A 6 0.62 21.88 -8.33
CA TRP A 6 -0.83 21.94 -8.41
C TRP A 6 -1.40 20.96 -7.40
N THR A 7 -2.13 21.48 -6.43
CA THR A 7 -3.03 20.70 -5.58
C THR A 7 -4.35 20.54 -6.31
N LEU A 8 -4.80 19.31 -6.52
CA LEU A 8 -6.15 19.02 -6.98
C LEU A 8 -6.95 18.52 -5.79
N GLU A 9 -8.04 19.20 -5.47
CA GLU A 9 -8.97 18.79 -4.41
C GLU A 9 -10.31 18.40 -5.04
N LEU A 10 -10.80 17.18 -4.76
CA LEU A 10 -12.13 16.76 -5.18
C LEU A 10 -12.90 16.15 -4.01
N TRP A 11 -14.16 16.56 -3.89
CA TRP A 11 -15.05 16.02 -2.86
C TRP A 11 -15.60 14.64 -3.19
N ASN A 12 -15.92 14.40 -4.46
CA ASN A 12 -16.46 13.14 -4.93
C ASN A 12 -15.97 12.86 -6.35
N SER A 13 -15.41 11.68 -6.58
CA SER A 13 -15.11 11.17 -7.90
C SER A 13 -15.61 9.74 -8.05
N GLY A 14 -16.14 9.41 -9.23
CA GLY A 14 -16.55 8.04 -9.56
C GLY A 14 -15.32 7.23 -9.98
N THR A 15 -14.80 7.54 -11.16
CA THR A 15 -13.54 7.01 -11.69
C THR A 15 -12.63 8.17 -12.04
N LEU A 16 -11.37 8.10 -11.63
CA LEU A 16 -10.36 9.10 -11.95
C LEU A 16 -9.07 8.39 -12.36
N GLU A 17 -8.50 8.81 -13.49
CA GLU A 17 -7.22 8.31 -14.01
C GLU A 17 -6.30 9.51 -14.22
N LEU A 18 -5.11 9.51 -13.60
CA LEU A 18 -4.11 10.56 -13.82
C LEU A 18 -2.72 9.96 -14.07
N TRP A 19 -2.03 10.53 -15.06
CA TRP A 19 -0.66 10.14 -15.38
C TRP A 19 0.37 10.68 -14.41
N ASN A 20 0.17 11.92 -13.96
CA ASN A 20 1.04 12.60 -13.01
C ASN A 20 0.20 13.53 -12.13
N SER A 21 0.41 13.48 -10.82
CA SER A 21 -0.13 14.44 -9.87
C SER A 21 0.96 14.91 -8.89
N GLY A 22 0.90 16.19 -8.51
CA GLY A 22 1.72 16.76 -7.45
C GLY A 22 1.12 16.41 -6.09
N THR A 23 0.13 17.20 -5.67
CA THR A 23 -0.69 16.92 -4.48
C THR A 23 -2.12 16.65 -4.92
N LEU A 24 -2.73 15.59 -4.40
CA LEU A 24 -4.14 15.26 -4.64
C LEU A 24 -4.82 14.97 -3.31
N GLU A 25 -5.93 15.66 -3.06
CA GLU A 25 -6.77 15.48 -1.88
C GLU A 25 -8.16 15.02 -2.36
N LEU A 26 -8.59 13.81 -1.99
CA LEU A 26 -9.94 13.32 -2.33
C LEU A 26 -10.71 12.93 -1.07
N TRP A 27 -11.94 13.43 -0.96
CA TRP A 27 -12.79 13.04 0.16
C TRP A 27 -13.47 11.68 -0.06
N ASN A 28 -13.99 11.45 -1.26
CA ASN A 28 -14.58 10.18 -1.66
C ASN A 28 -14.21 9.85 -3.11
N SER A 29 -13.67 8.66 -3.34
CA SER A 29 -13.40 8.15 -4.68
C SER A 29 -13.91 6.72 -4.85
N GLY A 30 -14.50 6.41 -6.01
CA GLY A 30 -14.85 5.03 -6.38
C GLY A 30 -13.60 4.26 -6.79
N THR A 31 -13.10 4.52 -8.00
CA THR A 31 -11.90 3.93 -8.58
C THR A 31 -10.89 5.02 -8.92
N LEU A 32 -9.65 4.85 -8.50
CA LEU A 32 -8.56 5.77 -8.82
C LEU A 32 -7.36 4.99 -9.38
N GLU A 33 -6.87 5.41 -10.53
CA GLU A 33 -5.66 4.87 -11.16
C GLU A 33 -4.63 6.00 -11.32
N LEU A 34 -3.45 5.87 -10.70
CA LEU A 34 -2.39 6.88 -10.80
C LEU A 34 -1.04 6.27 -11.20
N TRP A 35 -0.42 6.86 -12.22
CA TRP A 35 0.90 6.41 -12.66
C TRP A 35 2.04 6.97 -11.80
N ASN A 36 2.00 8.27 -11.51
CA ASN A 36 2.96 8.93 -10.65
C ASN A 36 2.26 9.96 -9.79
N SER A 37 2.54 9.95 -8.49
CA SER A 37 1.98 10.91 -7.54
C SER A 37 3.03 11.34 -6.53
N GLY A 38 3.00 12.62 -6.17
CA GLY A 38 3.83 13.16 -5.08
C GLY A 38 3.21 12.84 -3.72
N THR A 39 2.19 13.61 -3.35
CA THR A 39 1.44 13.47 -2.08
C THR A 39 -0.03 13.19 -2.38
N LEU A 40 -0.58 12.18 -1.74
CA LEU A 40 -1.98 11.79 -1.87
C LEU A 40 -2.62 11.67 -0.49
N GLU A 41 -3.74 12.35 -0.28
CA GLU A 41 -4.55 12.24 0.93
C GLU A 41 -5.97 11.83 0.53
N LEU A 42 -6.40 10.62 0.91
CA LEU A 42 -7.76 10.14 0.60
C LEU A 42 -8.51 9.72 1.85
N TRP A 43 -9.70 10.27 2.04
CA TRP A 43 -10.53 9.96 3.20
C TRP A 43 -11.30 8.64 3.04
N ASN A 44 -11.92 8.44 1.88
CA ASN A 44 -12.62 7.21 1.55
C ASN A 44 -12.37 6.85 0.09
N SER A 45 -11.92 5.63 -0.16
CA SER A 45 -11.69 5.11 -1.50
C SER A 45 -12.19 3.68 -1.65
N GLY A 46 -12.80 3.37 -2.79
CA GLY A 46 -13.14 2.00 -3.17
C GLY A 46 -11.92 1.20 -3.60
N THR A 47 -11.51 1.38 -4.85
CA THR A 47 -10.35 0.72 -5.48
C THR A 47 -9.30 1.75 -5.86
N LEU A 48 -8.05 1.50 -5.47
CA LEU A 48 -6.91 2.35 -5.76
C LEU A 48 -5.78 1.52 -6.37
N GLU A 49 -5.28 1.94 -7.52
CA GLU A 49 -4.11 1.34 -8.18
C GLU A 49 -3.07 2.44 -8.42
N LEU A 50 -1.91 2.36 -7.76
CA LEU A 50 -0.83 3.33 -7.97
C LEU A 50 0.49 2.66 -8.35
N TRP A 51 1.09 3.14 -9.43
CA TRP A 51 2.38 2.63 -9.90
C TRP A 51 3.55 3.20 -9.10
N ASN A 52 3.55 4.51 -8.86
CA ASN A 52 4.56 5.19 -8.06
C ASN A 52 3.92 6.29 -7.21
N SER A 53 4.15 6.24 -5.90
CA SER A 53 3.74 7.28 -4.96
C SER A 53 4.89 7.69 -4.04
N GLY A 54 4.94 8.99 -3.72
CA GLY A 54 5.84 9.52 -2.70
C GLY A 54 5.29 9.28 -1.31
N THR A 55 4.30 10.07 -0.92
CA THR A 55 3.57 9.99 0.35
C THR A 55 2.10 9.72 0.09
N LEU A 56 1.54 8.74 0.79
CA LEU A 56 0.14 8.37 0.69
C LEU A 56 -0.45 8.18 2.09
N GLU A 57 -1.51 8.93 2.38
CA GLU A 57 -2.28 8.86 3.62
C GLU A 57 -3.73 8.46 3.28
N LEU A 58 -4.20 7.33 3.81
CA LEU A 58 -5.59 6.87 3.61
C LEU A 58 -6.31 6.55 4.91
N TRP A 59 -7.47 7.18 5.10
CA TRP A 59 -8.30 6.89 6.26
C TRP A 59 -9.08 5.59 6.10
N ASN A 60 -9.72 5.39 4.95
CA ASN A 60 -10.48 4.18 4.65
C ASN A 60 -10.31 3.78 3.18
N SER A 61 -9.83 2.57 2.94
CA SER A 61 -9.73 1.99 1.60
C SER A 61 -10.35 0.59 1.51
N GLY A 62 -10.97 0.28 0.37
CA GLY A 62 -11.45 -1.07 0.05
C GLY A 62 -10.30 -1.96 -0.42
N THR A 63 -9.87 -1.75 -1.66
CA THR A 63 -8.75 -2.45 -2.30
C THR A 63 -7.67 -1.44 -2.69
N LEU A 64 -6.42 -1.73 -2.36
CA LEU A 64 -5.27 -0.94 -2.74
C LEU A 64 -4.16 -1.84 -3.30
N GLU A 65 -3.73 -1.53 -4.52
CA GLU A 65 -2.59 -2.16 -5.19
C GLU A 65 -1.51 -1.10 -5.44
N LEU A 66 -0.29 -1.35 -4.95
CA LEU A 66 0.83 -0.42 -5.07
C LEU A 66 2.13 -1.09 -5.52
N TRP A 67 2.66 -0.63 -6.64
CA TRP A 67 3.93 -1.15 -7.15
C TRP A 67 5.13 -0.58 -6.40
N ASN A 68 5.19 0.74 -6.23
CA ASN A 68 6.26 1.41 -5.50
C ASN A 68 5.70 2.57 -4.68
N SER A 69 6.01 2.57 -3.39
CA SER A 69 5.63 3.65 -2.47
C SER A 69 6.80 4.06 -1.58
N GLY A 70 6.90 5.36 -1.29
CA GLY A 70 7.85 5.90 -0.32
C GLY A 70 7.36 5.69 1.11
N THR A 71 6.41 6.53 1.53
CA THR A 71 5.76 6.50 2.85
C THR A 71 4.28 6.25 2.68
N LEU A 72 3.75 5.30 3.45
CA LEU A 72 2.35 4.92 3.43
C LEU A 72 1.80 4.81 4.85
N GLU A 73 0.74 5.58 5.12
CA GLU A 73 -0.01 5.55 6.38
C GLU A 73 -1.47 5.18 6.10
N LEU A 74 -1.95 4.06 6.68
CA LEU A 74 -3.31 3.57 6.47
C LEU A 74 -4.02 3.29 7.79
N TRP A 75 -5.15 3.97 8.01
CA TRP A 75 -5.95 3.76 9.21
C TRP A 75 -6.81 2.49 9.13
N ASN A 76 -7.54 2.33 8.03
CA ASN A 76 -8.38 1.15 7.79
C ASN A 76 -8.31 0.73 6.33
N SER A 77 -7.99 -0.53 6.08
CA SER A 77 -8.00 -1.11 4.74
C SER A 77 -8.66 -2.49 4.70
N GLY A 78 -9.29 -2.80 3.57
CA GLY A 78 -9.80 -4.13 3.27
C GLY A 78 -8.69 -5.06 2.79
N THR A 79 -8.28 -4.90 1.53
CA THR A 79 -7.22 -5.69 0.88
C THR A 79 -6.10 -4.77 0.43
N LEU A 80 -4.86 -5.13 0.79
CA LEU A 80 -3.65 -4.41 0.44
C LEU A 80 -2.65 -5.35 -0.24
N GLU A 81 -2.19 -4.98 -1.43
CA GLU A 81 -1.11 -5.65 -2.15
C GLU A 81 0.00 -4.63 -2.46
N LEU A 82 1.18 -4.79 -1.83
CA LEU A 82 2.32 -3.89 -2.05
C LEU A 82 3.55 -4.66 -2.54
N TRP A 83 4.08 -4.25 -3.69
CA TRP A 83 5.31 -4.85 -4.24
C TRP A 83 6.56 -4.31 -3.56
N ASN A 84 6.68 -2.98 -3.48
CA ASN A 84 7.80 -2.31 -2.83
C ASN A 84 7.32 -1.10 -2.03
N SER A 85 7.66 -1.07 -0.74
CA SER A 85 7.37 0.05 0.16
C SER A 85 8.62 0.46 0.94
N GLY A 86 8.79 1.76 1.15
CA GLY A 86 9.82 2.29 2.05
C GLY A 86 9.42 2.14 3.52
N THR A 87 8.47 2.98 3.95
CA THR A 87 7.92 2.98 5.31
C THR A 87 6.42 2.75 5.24
N LEU A 88 5.93 1.80 6.05
CA LEU A 88 4.53 1.39 6.08
C LEU A 88 4.01 1.38 7.51
N GLU A 89 2.99 2.20 7.78
CA GLU A 89 2.30 2.24 9.06
C GLU A 89 0.81 1.89 8.87
N LEU A 90 0.36 0.82 9.53
CA LEU A 90 -0.98 0.27 9.33
C LEU A 90 -1.70 0.06 10.66
N TRP A 91 -2.80 0.79 10.88
CA TRP A 91 -3.59 0.62 12.09
C TRP A 91 -4.48 -0.61 12.05
N ASN A 92 -5.28 -0.76 10.99
CA ASN A 92 -6.14 -1.92 10.78
C ASN A 92 -6.15 -2.33 9.32
N SER A 93 -5.82 -3.58 9.04
CA SER A 93 -5.95 -4.18 7.71
C SER A 93 -6.70 -5.51 7.74
N GLY A 94 -7.47 -5.80 6.69
CA GLY A 94 -8.09 -7.10 6.50
C GLY A 94 -7.08 -8.14 6.01
N THR A 95 -6.72 -8.06 4.73
CA THR A 95 -5.70 -8.88 4.08
C THR A 95 -4.55 -7.99 3.63
N LEU A 96 -3.34 -8.41 3.93
CA LEU A 96 -2.11 -7.69 3.61
C LEU A 96 -1.09 -8.63 2.97
N GLU A 97 -0.72 -8.34 1.73
CA GLU A 97 0.32 -9.04 0.98
C GLU A 97 1.47 -8.09 0.64
N LEU A 98 2.68 -8.43 1.09
CA LEU A 98 3.85 -7.56 1.02
C LEU A 98 5.07 -8.29 0.47
N TRP A 99 5.49 -7.93 -0.74
CA TRP A 99 6.70 -8.52 -1.33
C TRP A 99 7.96 -7.97 -0.70
N ASN A 100 8.12 -6.65 -0.66
CA ASN A 100 9.26 -5.98 -0.04
C ASN A 100 8.81 -4.73 0.72
N SER A 101 9.26 -4.64 1.98
CA SER A 101 9.09 -3.43 2.80
C SER A 101 10.40 -3.07 3.49
N GLY A 102 10.72 -1.78 3.55
CA GLY A 102 11.83 -1.28 4.35
C GLY A 102 11.51 -1.37 5.85
N THR A 103 10.49 -0.64 6.27
CA THR A 103 9.98 -0.63 7.65
C THR A 103 8.48 -0.86 7.64
N LEU A 104 8.02 -1.81 8.46
CA LEU A 104 6.61 -2.15 8.64
C LEU A 104 6.24 -2.06 10.12
N GLU A 105 5.33 -1.14 10.45
CA GLU A 105 4.61 -1.10 11.72
C GLU A 105 3.15 -1.48 11.51
N LEU A 106 2.69 -2.50 12.23
CA LEU A 106 1.34 -3.02 12.12
C LEU A 106 0.69 -3.15 13.50
N TRP A 107 -0.43 -2.46 13.68
CA TRP A 107 -1.21 -2.57 14.91
C TRP A 107 -2.13 -3.78 14.85
N ASN A 108 -3.02 -3.85 13.86
CA ASN A 108 -3.94 -4.97 13.70
C ASN A 108 -4.01 -5.41 12.23
N SER A 109 -3.93 -6.71 12.00
CA SER A 109 -4.26 -7.33 10.72
C SER A 109 -5.09 -8.60 10.90
N GLY A 110 -5.90 -8.91 9.88
CA GLY A 110 -6.50 -10.23 9.74
C GLY A 110 -5.47 -11.25 9.25
N THR A 111 -5.13 -11.18 7.96
CA THR A 111 -4.15 -12.04 7.29
C THR A 111 -2.96 -11.22 6.85
N LEU A 112 -1.75 -11.72 7.13
CA LEU A 112 -0.49 -11.10 6.70
C LEU A 112 0.38 -12.13 5.98
N GLU A 113 0.64 -11.89 4.70
CA GLU A 113 1.68 -12.55 3.92
C GLU A 113 2.83 -11.58 3.66
N LEU A 114 4.02 -11.97 4.08
CA LEU A 114 5.22 -11.14 3.99
C LEU A 114 6.39 -11.95 3.45
N TRP A 115 6.96 -11.51 2.33
CA TRP A 115 8.12 -12.15 1.72
C TRP A 115 9.44 -11.58 2.25
N ASN A 116 9.60 -10.26 2.21
CA ASN A 116 10.79 -9.59 2.74
C ASN A 116 10.42 -8.31 3.49
N SER A 117 11.02 -8.12 4.66
CA SER A 117 11.01 -6.86 5.38
C SER A 117 12.41 -6.54 5.92
N GLY A 118 12.74 -5.25 6.00
CA GLY A 118 13.90 -4.79 6.75
C GLY A 118 13.61 -4.82 8.25
N THR A 119 12.70 -3.96 8.70
CA THR A 119 12.24 -3.88 10.09
C THR A 119 10.75 -4.21 10.16
N LEU A 120 10.36 -5.06 11.12
CA LEU A 120 8.98 -5.46 11.35
C LEU A 120 8.62 -5.28 12.83
N GLU A 121 7.60 -4.47 13.09
CA GLU A 121 6.99 -4.32 14.41
C GLU A 121 5.50 -4.68 14.37
N LEU A 122 5.10 -5.64 15.21
CA LEU A 122 3.72 -6.09 15.35
C LEU A 122 3.22 -5.78 16.76
N ARG A 123 2.15 -4.98 16.90
CA ARG A 123 1.64 -4.56 18.21
C ARG A 123 0.48 -5.41 18.74
N SER A 124 -0.16 -6.25 17.92
CA SER A 124 -1.23 -7.15 18.37
C SER A 124 -0.94 -8.63 18.08
N PRO A 125 -1.31 -9.55 19.00
CA PRO A 125 -0.97 -10.98 18.91
C PRO A 125 -1.88 -11.83 18.01
N THR A 126 -2.89 -11.24 17.34
CA THR A 126 -3.89 -11.99 16.56
C THR A 126 -3.57 -12.17 15.08
N SER A 127 -2.53 -11.52 14.56
CA SER A 127 -2.15 -11.64 13.15
C SER A 127 -1.61 -13.04 12.86
N LYS A 128 -2.25 -13.78 11.94
CA LYS A 128 -1.66 -14.99 11.39
C LYS A 128 -0.59 -14.56 10.39
N LEU A 129 0.65 -14.48 10.84
CA LEU A 129 1.79 -14.26 9.97
C LEU A 129 2.07 -15.54 9.19
N GLN A 130 1.96 -15.47 7.87
CA GLN A 130 2.37 -16.53 6.97
C GLN A 130 3.60 -16.06 6.20
N THR A 131 4.74 -16.68 6.47
CA THR A 131 5.94 -16.53 5.66
C THR A 131 5.97 -17.66 4.63
N PRO A 132 5.91 -17.37 3.31
CA PRO A 132 6.04 -18.40 2.30
C PRO A 132 7.41 -19.10 2.41
N GLU A 133 7.43 -20.39 2.72
CA GLU A 133 8.68 -21.16 2.69
C GLU A 133 9.17 -21.26 1.23
N PHE A 134 10.28 -20.60 0.91
CA PHE A 134 11.03 -20.92 -0.30
C PHE A 134 11.56 -22.36 -0.18
N ARG A 135 10.82 -23.31 -0.75
CA ARG A 135 11.32 -24.68 -0.92
C ARG A 135 12.55 -24.63 -1.82
N THR A 136 13.74 -24.69 -1.23
CA THR A 136 14.96 -25.03 -1.97
C THR A 136 14.73 -26.37 -2.65
N PRO A 137 14.93 -26.50 -3.98
CA PRO A 137 14.81 -27.79 -4.63
C PRO A 137 15.80 -28.75 -3.96
N LYS A 138 15.29 -29.86 -3.39
CA LYS A 138 16.11 -30.97 -2.92
C LYS A 138 16.97 -31.38 -4.11
N SER A 139 18.29 -31.25 -3.99
CA SER A 139 19.21 -31.93 -4.89
C SER A 139 19.01 -33.43 -4.67
N GLU A 140 18.20 -34.07 -5.51
CA GLU A 140 18.18 -35.53 -5.63
C GLU A 140 19.59 -35.96 -6.02
N GLY A 141 20.16 -36.88 -5.23
CA GLY A 141 21.58 -37.19 -5.22
C GLY A 141 22.11 -37.77 -6.53
N ARG A 142 23.42 -37.71 -6.69
CA ARG A 142 24.17 -38.63 -7.54
C ARG A 142 25.33 -39.23 -6.76
N SER A 143 25.20 -40.55 -6.58
CA SER A 143 26.20 -41.60 -6.27
C SER A 143 27.08 -41.41 -5.05
#